data_AF-A0A0Q0RLV6-F1
#
_entry.id   AF-A0A0Q0RLV6-F1
#
_cell.length_a   1.000
_cell.length_b   1.000
_cell.length_c   1.000
_cell.angle_alpha   90.00
_cell.angle_beta   90.00
_cell.angle_gamma   90.00
#
_symmetry.space_group_name_H-M   'P 1'
#
loop_
_entity.id
_entity.type
_entity.pdbx_description
1 polymer ?
#
loop_
_entity_poly.entity_id
_entity_poly.type
_entity_poly.pdbx_seq_one_letter_code
_entity_poly.pdbx_strand_id
1 'polypeptide(L)'
;MLNLSKYERKRKKGIAIATAQLLFHIDHDVDPNQDIKGFVSILMNKTESVATAYGWTSGSELAQLILQEGLDTGEVKLRLLKYKNKSRLADKRRHNDIKNSVISYLSNYCQRSKTYEGLIDQVQYFPDFKYKYLDSGVDIDRENIIDIMKTFDEKDRMYILKNVNAEIDRRDAGYSLGDELEKYLNDIGQEYGIESYIDEFEVDGKNYFSFKIFIGNRGILSSFNGTFNELKTALAEVVRSESENKVTCPFCGMKIVRYVAMNKIKNCECGAEIVITPYMVRKRGVIYSRTRISFRKPD
;
A
#
# COMPACT_ATOMS: atom_id res chain seq x y z
N MET A 1 -13.98 -16.96 56.45
CA MET A 1 -13.98 -16.10 55.25
C MET A 1 -15.38 -15.52 55.10
N LEU A 2 -15.54 -14.20 55.31
CA LEU A 2 -16.84 -13.53 55.14
C LEU A 2 -17.14 -13.43 53.63
N ASN A 3 -18.28 -13.98 53.21
CA ASN A 3 -18.73 -13.89 51.82
C ASN A 3 -19.14 -12.44 51.52
N LEU A 4 -18.29 -11.71 50.79
CA LEU A 4 -18.60 -10.37 50.31
C LEU A 4 -19.90 -10.39 49.48
N SER A 5 -20.73 -9.37 49.69
CA SER A 5 -21.92 -9.14 48.88
C SER A 5 -21.54 -8.98 47.40
N LYS A 6 -22.50 -9.25 46.50
CA LYS A 6 -22.31 -9.05 45.06
C LYS A 6 -21.92 -7.60 44.72
N TYR A 7 -22.42 -6.64 45.50
CA TYR A 7 -22.12 -5.23 45.35
C TYR A 7 -20.66 -4.91 45.72
N GLU A 8 -20.19 -5.37 46.88
CA GLU A 8 -18.81 -5.14 47.33
C GLU A 8 -17.78 -5.76 46.39
N ARG A 9 -18.05 -6.97 45.85
CA ARG A 9 -17.20 -7.60 44.85
C ARG A 9 -17.10 -6.78 43.56
N LYS A 10 -18.23 -6.26 43.07
CA LYS A 10 -18.25 -5.41 41.88
C LYS A 10 -17.49 -4.10 42.11
N ARG A 11 -17.65 -3.50 43.29
CA ARG A 11 -16.98 -2.26 43.69
C ARG A 11 -15.46 -2.45 43.77
N LYS A 12 -14.97 -3.45 44.51
CA LYS A 12 -13.54 -3.77 44.61
C LYS A 12 -12.90 -4.08 43.27
N LYS A 13 -13.59 -4.86 42.43
CA LYS A 13 -13.09 -5.20 41.09
C LYS A 13 -12.84 -3.95 40.25
N GLY A 14 -13.73 -2.98 40.31
CA GLY A 14 -13.55 -1.82 39.47
C GLY A 14 -12.67 -0.73 40.08
N ILE A 15 -12.54 -0.64 41.42
CA ILE A 15 -11.40 0.06 42.04
C ILE A 15 -10.10 -0.53 41.48
N ALA A 16 -9.95 -1.85 41.44
CA ALA A 16 -8.78 -2.50 40.86
C ALA A 16 -8.55 -2.16 39.37
N ILE A 17 -9.62 -2.05 38.57
CA ILE A 17 -9.50 -1.62 37.17
C ILE A 17 -9.02 -0.18 37.06
N ALA A 18 -9.64 0.76 37.80
CA ALA A 18 -9.24 2.16 37.82
C ALA A 18 -7.78 2.31 38.29
N THR A 19 -7.40 1.57 39.33
CA THR A 19 -6.03 1.53 39.88
C THR A 19 -5.03 1.08 38.82
N ALA A 20 -5.32 -0.03 38.12
CA ALA A 20 -4.43 -0.50 37.07
C ALA A 20 -4.33 0.48 35.88
N GLN A 21 -5.42 1.15 35.50
CA GLN A 21 -5.39 2.16 34.43
C GLN A 21 -4.51 3.34 34.80
N LEU A 22 -4.69 3.86 36.02
CA LEU A 22 -3.99 5.05 36.48
C LEU A 22 -2.52 4.78 36.76
N LEU A 23 -2.19 3.65 37.39
CA LEU A 23 -0.81 3.21 37.58
C LEU A 23 -0.08 3.07 36.24
N PHE A 24 -0.70 2.42 35.25
CA PHE A 24 -0.09 2.27 33.92
C PHE A 24 0.09 3.62 33.19
N HIS A 25 -0.74 4.61 33.49
CA HIS A 25 -0.61 5.96 32.91
C HIS A 25 0.49 6.79 33.58
N ILE A 26 0.65 6.66 34.90
CA ILE A 26 1.67 7.37 35.69
C ILE A 26 3.06 6.77 35.46
N ASP A 27 3.13 5.43 35.44
CA ASP A 27 4.37 4.67 35.32
C ASP A 27 4.11 3.41 34.48
N HIS A 28 4.57 3.44 33.23
CA HIS A 28 4.43 2.31 32.31
C HIS A 28 5.17 1.05 32.78
N ASP A 29 6.16 1.17 33.68
CA ASP A 29 7.00 0.08 34.16
C ASP A 29 6.59 -0.49 35.52
N VAL A 30 5.57 0.07 36.18
CA VAL A 30 5.04 -0.38 37.49
C VAL A 30 5.01 -1.91 37.65
N ASP A 31 5.65 -2.44 38.70
CA ASP A 31 5.68 -3.89 38.95
C ASP A 31 4.27 -4.41 39.30
N PRO A 32 3.67 -5.30 38.50
CA PRO A 32 2.34 -5.85 38.77
C PRO A 32 2.26 -6.68 40.06
N ASN A 33 3.40 -7.04 40.66
CA ASN A 33 3.49 -7.82 41.90
C ASN A 33 3.69 -6.96 43.15
N GLN A 34 3.69 -5.62 43.02
CA GLN A 34 3.72 -4.73 44.18
C GLN A 34 2.57 -5.02 45.14
N ASP A 35 2.83 -4.80 46.42
CA ASP A 35 1.81 -4.85 47.44
C ASP A 35 0.92 -3.59 47.42
N ILE A 36 -0.15 -3.60 48.21
CA ILE A 36 -1.10 -2.48 48.27
C ILE A 36 -0.39 -1.18 48.66
N LYS A 37 0.60 -1.24 49.56
CA LYS A 37 1.34 -0.06 50.01
C LYS A 37 2.19 0.53 48.89
N GLY A 38 2.82 -0.30 48.06
CA GLY A 38 3.56 0.12 46.87
C GLY A 38 2.66 0.81 45.83
N PHE A 39 1.46 0.27 45.58
CA PHE A 39 0.51 0.94 44.68
C PHE A 39 0.02 2.28 45.26
N VAL A 40 -0.31 2.32 46.56
CA VAL A 40 -0.74 3.54 47.23
C VAL A 40 0.36 4.61 47.20
N SER A 41 1.64 4.25 47.39
CA SER A 41 2.73 5.23 47.37
C SER A 41 2.94 5.86 46.00
N ILE A 42 2.78 5.11 44.90
CA ILE A 42 2.86 5.64 43.53
C ILE A 42 1.71 6.61 43.25
N LEU A 43 0.51 6.29 43.74
CA LEU A 43 -0.71 7.07 43.52
C LEU A 43 -0.80 8.32 44.39
N MET A 44 -0.25 8.27 45.61
CA MET A 44 -0.22 9.40 46.53
C MET A 44 0.52 10.58 45.90
N ASN A 45 -0.04 11.78 46.06
CA ASN A 45 0.44 13.04 45.48
C ASN A 45 0.28 13.19 43.96
N LYS A 46 -0.41 12.26 43.29
CA LYS A 46 -0.85 12.45 41.89
C LYS A 46 -2.24 13.06 41.90
N THR A 47 -2.30 14.36 41.61
CA THR A 47 -3.53 15.17 41.67
C THR A 47 -4.21 15.33 40.31
N GLU A 48 -3.51 15.02 39.22
CA GLU A 48 -4.08 15.05 37.87
C GLU A 48 -5.18 14.00 37.75
N SER A 49 -6.35 14.45 37.28
CA SER A 49 -7.51 13.59 37.10
C SER A 49 -7.44 12.90 35.74
N VAL A 50 -7.62 11.59 35.73
CA VAL A 50 -7.62 10.78 34.51
C VAL A 50 -8.97 10.10 34.36
N ALA A 51 -9.45 10.03 33.12
CA ALA A 51 -10.65 9.28 32.80
C ALA A 51 -10.41 7.77 32.98
N THR A 52 -11.11 7.17 33.94
CA THR A 52 -11.11 5.73 34.20
C THR A 52 -12.48 5.11 33.93
N ALA A 53 -12.60 3.79 34.07
CA ALA A 53 -13.89 3.11 34.04
C ALA A 53 -14.87 3.58 35.16
N TYR A 54 -14.40 4.40 36.11
CA TYR A 54 -15.15 4.98 37.23
C TYR A 54 -15.45 6.47 37.05
N GLY A 55 -15.13 7.02 35.87
CA GLY A 55 -15.15 8.45 35.63
C GLY A 55 -13.79 9.09 35.89
N TRP A 56 -13.78 10.40 36.04
CA TRP A 56 -12.60 11.20 36.30
C TRP A 56 -12.17 11.04 37.76
N THR A 57 -10.96 10.54 37.99
CA THR A 57 -10.40 10.40 39.34
C THR A 57 -8.91 10.67 39.36
N SER A 58 -8.41 11.19 40.47
CA SER A 58 -6.97 11.39 40.70
C SER A 58 -6.32 10.23 41.44
N GLY A 59 -4.99 10.16 41.42
CA GLY A 59 -4.26 9.13 42.17
C GLY A 59 -4.47 9.25 43.67
N SER A 60 -4.56 10.47 44.18
CA SER A 60 -4.76 10.73 45.61
C SER A 60 -6.15 10.25 46.09
N GLU A 61 -7.20 10.51 45.31
CA GLU A 61 -8.56 10.00 45.60
C GLU A 61 -8.61 8.47 45.58
N LEU A 62 -7.98 7.87 44.56
CA LEU A 62 -7.97 6.43 44.40
C LEU A 62 -7.14 5.72 45.48
N ALA A 63 -6.03 6.33 45.90
CA ALA A 63 -5.22 5.87 47.03
C ALA A 63 -6.03 5.86 48.34
N GLN A 64 -6.81 6.90 48.60
CA GLN A 64 -7.70 6.96 49.76
C GLN A 64 -8.78 5.87 49.71
N LEU A 65 -9.42 5.66 48.55
CA LEU A 65 -10.40 4.60 48.36
C LEU A 65 -9.80 3.21 48.59
N ILE A 66 -8.59 2.96 48.12
CA ILE A 66 -7.86 1.71 48.37
C ILE A 66 -7.63 1.50 49.86
N LEU A 67 -7.22 2.54 50.59
CA LEU A 67 -6.96 2.45 52.03
C LEU A 67 -8.26 2.21 52.84
N GLN A 68 -9.39 2.76 52.38
CA GLN A 68 -10.69 2.60 53.05
C GLN A 68 -11.35 1.24 52.78
N GLU A 69 -11.32 0.79 51.52
CA GLU A 69 -12.13 -0.35 51.07
C GLU A 69 -11.31 -1.61 50.80
N GLY A 70 -9.99 -1.46 50.73
CA GLY A 70 -9.06 -2.47 50.26
C GLY A 70 -9.04 -2.58 48.73
N LEU A 71 -8.13 -3.41 48.23
CA LEU A 71 -7.87 -3.57 46.81
C LEU A 71 -7.80 -5.06 46.45
N ASP A 72 -8.43 -5.43 45.34
CA ASP A 72 -8.23 -6.74 44.74
C ASP A 72 -6.93 -6.73 43.93
N THR A 73 -5.82 -7.07 44.59
CA THR A 73 -4.48 -7.06 43.98
C THR A 73 -4.35 -8.07 42.84
N GLY A 74 -5.12 -9.17 42.87
CA GLY A 74 -5.18 -10.15 41.80
C GLY A 74 -5.75 -9.55 40.51
N GLU A 75 -6.86 -8.82 40.61
CA GLU A 75 -7.44 -8.10 39.48
C GLU A 75 -6.52 -6.95 38.99
N VAL A 76 -5.87 -6.19 39.88
CA VAL A 76 -4.90 -5.15 39.48
C VAL A 76 -3.77 -5.74 38.65
N LYS A 77 -3.14 -6.81 39.15
CA LYS A 77 -2.07 -7.53 38.45
C LYS A 77 -2.52 -8.01 37.07
N LEU A 78 -3.70 -8.65 36.99
CA LEU A 78 -4.27 -9.12 35.73
C LEU A 78 -4.43 -7.97 34.72
N ARG A 79 -4.92 -6.81 35.17
CA ARG A 79 -5.15 -5.63 34.33
C ARG A 79 -3.86 -4.95 33.89
N LEU A 80 -2.91 -4.75 34.80
CA LEU A 80 -1.58 -4.21 34.49
C LEU A 80 -0.87 -5.06 33.43
N LEU A 81 -0.87 -6.39 33.60
CA LEU A 81 -0.31 -7.31 32.59
C LEU A 81 -1.03 -7.19 31.25
N LYS A 82 -2.36 -7.04 31.25
CA LYS A 82 -3.15 -6.84 30.03
C LYS A 82 -2.78 -5.53 29.32
N TYR A 83 -2.63 -4.43 30.06
CA TYR A 83 -2.24 -3.13 29.50
C TYR A 83 -0.82 -3.15 28.96
N LYS A 84 0.15 -3.67 29.74
CA LYS A 84 1.53 -3.88 29.30
C LYS A 84 1.61 -4.73 28.02
N ASN A 85 0.85 -5.84 27.97
CA ASN A 85 0.79 -6.66 26.76
C ASN A 85 0.17 -5.93 25.57
N LYS A 86 -0.90 -5.15 25.77
CA LYS A 86 -1.53 -4.36 24.71
C LYS A 86 -0.59 -3.27 24.18
N SER A 87 0.13 -2.57 25.06
CA SER A 87 1.14 -1.57 24.68
C SER A 87 2.27 -2.22 23.88
N ARG A 88 2.84 -3.32 24.40
CA ARG A 88 3.89 -4.07 23.70
C ARG A 88 3.44 -4.56 22.32
N LEU A 89 2.18 -4.96 22.17
CA LEU A 89 1.61 -5.33 20.87
C LEU A 89 1.46 -4.11 19.95
N ALA A 90 1.06 -2.95 20.47
CA ALA A 90 1.00 -1.70 19.72
C ALA A 90 2.39 -1.24 19.27
N ASP A 91 3.40 -1.32 20.14
CA ASP A 91 4.78 -0.96 19.83
C ASP A 91 5.38 -1.91 18.79
N LYS A 92 5.16 -3.22 18.94
CA LYS A 92 5.57 -4.21 17.94
C LYS A 92 4.89 -3.99 16.59
N ARG A 93 3.60 -3.65 16.60
CA ARG A 93 2.86 -3.34 15.38
C ARG A 93 3.45 -2.10 14.72
N ARG A 94 3.63 -1.02 15.47
CA ARG A 94 4.27 0.22 14.98
C ARG A 94 5.66 -0.03 14.43
N HIS A 95 6.48 -0.84 15.12
CA HIS A 95 7.81 -1.22 14.65
C HIS A 95 7.77 -1.96 13.32
N ASN A 96 6.85 -2.92 13.17
CA ASN A 96 6.64 -3.63 11.91
C ASN A 96 6.11 -2.71 10.81
N ASP A 97 5.21 -1.77 11.15
CA ASP A 97 4.65 -0.82 10.20
C ASP A 97 5.74 0.12 9.65
N ILE A 98 6.61 0.64 10.53
CA ILE A 98 7.79 1.43 10.12
C ILE A 98 8.71 0.58 9.23
N LYS A 99 9.01 -0.65 9.65
CA LYS A 99 9.87 -1.56 8.89
C LYS A 99 9.32 -1.86 7.49
N ASN A 100 8.03 -2.14 7.37
CA ASN A 100 7.38 -2.39 6.08
C ASN A 100 7.38 -1.13 5.20
N SER A 101 7.16 0.04 5.82
CA SER A 101 7.22 1.33 5.12
C SER A 101 8.63 1.59 4.57
N VAL A 102 9.67 1.29 5.36
CA VAL A 102 11.08 1.38 4.93
C VAL A 102 11.36 0.42 3.77
N ILE A 103 10.92 -0.84 3.87
CA ILE A 103 11.09 -1.83 2.80
C ILE A 103 10.44 -1.32 1.51
N SER A 104 9.18 -0.91 1.56
CA SER A 104 8.46 -0.45 0.37
C SER A 104 9.12 0.77 -0.27
N TYR A 105 9.52 1.76 0.55
CA TYR A 105 10.22 2.95 0.06
C TYR A 105 11.55 2.58 -0.60
N LEU A 106 12.40 1.80 0.08
CA LEU A 106 13.69 1.39 -0.46
C LEU A 106 13.51 0.56 -1.74
N SER A 107 12.57 -0.37 -1.78
CA SER A 107 12.33 -1.21 -2.97
C SER A 107 11.94 -0.39 -4.21
N ASN A 108 11.25 0.73 -4.03
CA ASN A 108 10.87 1.60 -5.14
C ASN A 108 12.07 2.33 -5.76
N TYR A 109 13.07 2.71 -4.96
CA TYR A 109 14.13 3.63 -5.40
C TYR A 109 15.55 3.05 -5.37
N CYS A 110 15.81 1.97 -4.61
CA CYS A 110 17.09 1.28 -4.60
C CYS A 110 17.26 0.34 -5.80
N GLN A 111 18.53 0.14 -6.13
CA GLN A 111 19.02 -1.06 -6.80
C GLN A 111 19.43 -2.11 -5.77
N ARG A 112 19.57 -3.34 -6.25
CA ARG A 112 19.99 -4.48 -5.43
C ARG A 112 21.30 -4.18 -4.69
N SER A 113 21.34 -4.50 -3.40
CA SER A 113 22.53 -4.32 -2.56
C SER A 113 22.97 -5.64 -1.91
N LYS A 114 24.27 -5.77 -1.64
CA LYS A 114 24.83 -6.90 -0.85
C LYS A 114 24.80 -6.65 0.66
N THR A 115 24.74 -5.39 1.08
CA THR A 115 24.81 -4.98 2.49
C THR A 115 23.71 -3.98 2.83
N TYR A 116 23.39 -3.88 4.11
CA TYR A 116 22.42 -2.90 4.60
C TYR A 116 22.94 -1.47 4.41
N GLU A 117 24.22 -1.25 4.66
CA GLU A 117 24.92 0.02 4.44
C GLU A 117 24.87 0.42 2.95
N GLY A 118 24.99 -0.54 2.03
CA GLY A 118 24.85 -0.27 0.61
C GLY A 118 23.44 0.15 0.18
N LEU A 119 22.40 -0.15 0.98
CA LEU A 119 21.06 0.45 0.77
C LEU A 119 21.03 1.89 1.27
N ILE A 120 21.64 2.17 2.43
CA ILE A 120 21.73 3.53 2.99
C ILE A 120 22.47 4.47 2.04
N ASP A 121 23.60 4.02 1.48
CA ASP A 121 24.43 4.82 0.56
C ASP A 121 23.67 5.24 -0.71
N GLN A 122 22.62 4.52 -1.09
CA GLN A 122 21.80 4.84 -2.26
C GLN A 122 20.74 5.92 -1.99
N VAL A 123 20.33 6.11 -0.72
CA VAL A 123 19.28 7.08 -0.35
C VAL A 123 19.62 8.49 -0.79
N GLN A 124 20.90 8.85 -0.83
CA GLN A 124 21.34 10.17 -1.27
C GLN A 124 20.97 10.50 -2.72
N TYR A 125 20.67 9.49 -3.56
CA TYR A 125 20.30 9.67 -4.97
C TYR A 125 18.78 9.67 -5.19
N PHE A 126 17.99 9.54 -4.13
CA PHE A 126 16.54 9.47 -4.25
C PHE A 126 15.93 10.84 -4.55
N PRO A 127 14.80 10.89 -5.26
CA PRO A 127 14.08 12.14 -5.48
C PRO A 127 13.43 12.63 -4.17
N ASP A 128 13.30 13.95 -4.03
CA ASP A 128 12.73 14.59 -2.84
C ASP A 128 11.19 14.49 -2.82
N PHE A 129 10.66 13.28 -2.64
CA PHE A 129 9.23 13.02 -2.48
C PHE A 129 8.91 12.37 -1.13
N LYS A 130 7.80 12.78 -0.52
CA LYS A 130 7.27 12.17 0.69
C LYS A 130 6.49 10.91 0.34
N TYR A 131 6.94 9.77 0.84
CA TYR A 131 6.23 8.52 0.73
C TYR A 131 5.36 8.31 1.97
N LYS A 132 4.04 8.31 1.74
CA LYS A 132 3.06 8.04 2.79
C LYS A 132 2.57 6.61 2.68
N TYR A 133 2.89 5.79 3.68
CA TYR A 133 2.29 4.47 3.78
C TYR A 133 0.89 4.62 4.38
N LEU A 134 -0.13 4.50 3.51
CA LEU A 134 -1.53 4.88 3.78
C LEU A 134 -2.14 4.22 5.04
N ASP A 135 -1.64 3.04 5.43
CA ASP A 135 -2.17 2.26 6.54
C ASP A 135 -1.49 2.50 7.91
N SER A 136 -0.29 3.10 7.94
CA SER A 136 0.50 3.22 9.17
C SER A 136 0.59 4.64 9.74
N GLY A 137 0.29 5.66 8.92
CA GLY A 137 0.54 7.06 9.28
C GLY A 137 2.03 7.37 9.48
N VAL A 138 2.92 6.49 9.01
CA VAL A 138 4.37 6.71 9.00
C VAL A 138 4.73 7.44 7.71
N ASP A 139 5.23 8.67 7.86
CA ASP A 139 5.77 9.46 6.75
C ASP A 139 7.28 9.14 6.63
N ILE A 140 7.68 8.59 5.49
CA ILE A 140 9.10 8.33 5.17
C ILE A 140 9.50 9.20 4.00
N ASP A 141 10.62 9.88 4.13
CA ASP A 141 11.25 10.65 3.08
C ASP A 141 12.78 10.52 3.15
N ARG A 142 13.45 11.12 2.17
CA ARG A 142 14.91 11.12 2.08
C ARG A 142 15.58 11.71 3.33
N GLU A 143 14.94 12.68 3.98
CA GLU A 143 15.53 13.38 5.14
C GLU A 143 15.50 12.50 6.39
N ASN A 144 14.43 11.74 6.62
CA ASN A 144 14.25 10.98 7.86
C ASN A 144 14.65 9.50 7.77
N ILE A 145 14.69 8.91 6.56
CA ILE A 145 14.83 7.46 6.43
C ILE A 145 16.16 6.95 6.98
N ILE A 146 17.26 7.69 6.79
CA ILE A 146 18.59 7.28 7.26
C ILE A 146 18.58 7.16 8.80
N ASP A 147 17.95 8.11 9.48
CA ASP A 147 17.88 8.10 10.94
C ASP A 147 16.96 6.99 11.44
N ILE A 148 15.83 6.75 10.77
CA ILE A 148 14.98 5.57 11.05
C ILE A 148 15.79 4.29 10.87
N MET A 149 16.52 4.16 9.76
CA MET A 149 17.31 2.98 9.43
C MET A 149 18.40 2.66 10.46
N LYS A 150 18.97 3.69 11.12
CA LYS A 150 19.95 3.49 12.20
C LYS A 150 19.34 2.87 13.46
N THR A 151 18.02 3.01 13.67
CA THR A 151 17.34 2.49 14.86
C THR A 151 17.11 0.97 14.85
N PHE A 152 17.22 0.32 13.69
CA PHE A 152 17.02 -1.12 13.58
C PHE A 152 18.20 -1.92 14.13
N ASP A 153 17.87 -3.01 14.83
CA ASP A 153 18.84 -4.01 15.28
C ASP A 153 19.35 -4.87 14.11
N GLU A 154 20.38 -5.67 14.35
CA GLU A 154 21.01 -6.51 13.31
C GLU A 154 20.02 -7.45 12.62
N LYS A 155 19.06 -7.99 13.38
CA LYS A 155 18.06 -8.92 12.86
C LYS A 155 17.10 -8.21 11.91
N ASP A 156 16.66 -7.00 12.27
CA ASP A 156 15.81 -6.18 11.42
C ASP A 156 16.57 -5.68 10.19
N ARG A 157 17.86 -5.30 10.31
CA ARG A 157 18.70 -4.90 9.17
C ARG A 157 18.81 -6.02 8.12
N MET A 158 19.14 -7.23 8.56
CA MET A 158 19.18 -8.41 7.69
C MET A 158 17.83 -8.69 7.04
N TYR A 159 16.74 -8.55 7.81
CA TYR A 159 15.39 -8.73 7.30
C TYR A 159 15.04 -7.69 6.23
N ILE A 160 15.31 -6.41 6.47
CA ILE A 160 15.05 -5.32 5.53
C ILE A 160 15.84 -5.56 4.25
N LEU A 161 17.15 -5.81 4.33
CA LEU A 161 18.00 -6.07 3.17
C LEU A 161 17.45 -7.22 2.30
N LYS A 162 17.07 -8.33 2.93
CA LYS A 162 16.50 -9.49 2.24
C LYS A 162 15.20 -9.14 1.52
N ASN A 163 14.27 -8.45 2.18
CA ASN A 163 12.97 -8.14 1.60
C ASN A 163 13.07 -7.07 0.52
N VAL A 164 13.90 -6.04 0.71
CA VAL A 164 14.15 -5.02 -0.32
C VAL A 164 14.66 -5.66 -1.61
N ASN A 165 15.69 -6.51 -1.52
CA ASN A 165 16.21 -7.22 -2.68
C ASN A 165 15.17 -8.17 -3.31
N ALA A 166 14.34 -8.84 -2.50
CA ALA A 166 13.31 -9.74 -3.03
C ALA A 166 12.16 -9.01 -3.74
N GLU A 167 11.81 -7.79 -3.30
CA GLU A 167 10.87 -6.91 -4.00
C GLU A 167 11.49 -6.41 -5.32
N ILE A 168 12.77 -6.00 -5.31
CA ILE A 168 13.50 -5.58 -6.51
C ILE A 168 13.54 -6.73 -7.53
N ASP A 169 13.93 -7.94 -7.11
CA ASP A 169 13.99 -9.11 -7.98
C ASP A 169 12.60 -9.44 -8.58
N ARG A 170 11.51 -9.26 -7.81
CA ARG A 170 10.15 -9.43 -8.32
C ARG A 170 9.77 -8.39 -9.36
N ARG A 171 10.12 -7.13 -9.12
CA ARG A 171 9.86 -6.03 -10.06
C ARG A 171 10.64 -6.25 -11.36
N ASP A 172 11.92 -6.62 -11.27
CA ASP A 172 12.77 -6.88 -12.44
C ASP A 172 12.24 -8.08 -13.24
N ALA A 173 11.76 -9.13 -12.57
CA ALA A 173 11.08 -10.24 -13.23
C ALA A 173 9.76 -9.80 -13.91
N GLY A 174 9.01 -8.90 -13.27
CA GLY A 174 7.82 -8.27 -13.84
C GLY A 174 8.14 -7.49 -15.12
N TYR A 175 9.17 -6.65 -15.10
CA TYR A 175 9.63 -5.92 -16.30
C TYR A 175 10.04 -6.86 -17.43
N SER A 176 10.82 -7.91 -17.13
CA SER A 176 11.22 -8.88 -18.15
C SER A 176 10.03 -9.61 -18.78
N LEU A 177 8.98 -9.90 -18.01
CA LEU A 177 7.74 -10.49 -18.55
C LEU A 177 6.92 -9.47 -19.34
N GLY A 178 6.91 -8.21 -18.92
CA GLY A 178 6.35 -7.11 -19.70
C GLY A 178 7.03 -7.01 -21.07
N ASP A 179 8.35 -6.96 -21.12
CA ASP A 179 9.12 -6.91 -22.38
C ASP A 179 8.83 -8.13 -23.28
N GLU A 180 8.75 -9.33 -22.70
CA GLU A 180 8.37 -10.54 -23.45
C GLU A 180 6.97 -10.43 -24.04
N LEU A 181 5.99 -9.96 -23.25
CA LEU A 181 4.60 -9.78 -23.69
C LEU A 181 4.51 -8.70 -24.78
N GLU A 182 5.19 -7.56 -24.62
CA GLU A 182 5.22 -6.49 -25.61
C GLU A 182 5.75 -7.00 -26.94
N LYS A 183 6.90 -7.67 -26.91
CA LYS A 183 7.50 -8.27 -28.10
C LYS A 183 6.54 -9.25 -28.77
N TYR A 184 5.96 -10.16 -27.99
CA TYR A 184 5.02 -11.15 -28.51
C TYR A 184 3.80 -10.51 -29.21
N LEU A 185 3.23 -9.46 -28.62
CA LEU A 185 2.08 -8.74 -29.22
C LEU A 185 2.48 -7.96 -30.47
N ASN A 186 3.68 -7.37 -30.49
CA ASN A 186 4.22 -6.67 -31.66
C ASN A 186 4.53 -7.63 -32.82
N ASP A 187 5.09 -8.80 -32.54
CA ASP A 187 5.35 -9.83 -33.56
C ASP A 187 4.05 -10.25 -34.26
N ILE A 188 2.95 -10.38 -33.52
CA ILE A 188 1.62 -10.65 -34.08
C ILE A 188 1.06 -9.42 -34.81
N GLY A 189 1.21 -8.23 -34.22
CA GLY A 189 0.69 -6.97 -34.74
C GLY A 189 1.34 -6.53 -36.05
N GLN A 190 2.58 -6.98 -36.31
CA GLN A 190 3.34 -6.65 -37.51
C GLN A 190 2.59 -6.96 -38.80
N GLU A 191 1.87 -8.10 -38.86
CA GLU A 191 1.05 -8.48 -40.02
C GLU A 191 -0.01 -7.43 -40.36
N TYR A 192 -0.53 -6.74 -39.34
CA TYR A 192 -1.65 -5.79 -39.46
C TYR A 192 -1.20 -4.33 -39.38
N GLY A 193 0.10 -4.07 -39.21
CA GLY A 193 0.65 -2.75 -38.92
C GLY A 193 0.18 -2.17 -37.57
N ILE A 194 -0.19 -3.03 -36.62
CA ILE A 194 -0.60 -2.66 -35.26
C ILE A 194 0.61 -2.78 -34.34
N GLU A 195 0.87 -1.74 -33.56
CA GLU A 195 1.90 -1.75 -32.52
C GLU A 195 1.23 -1.89 -31.15
N SER A 196 1.95 -2.53 -30.24
CA SER A 196 1.58 -2.65 -28.84
C SER A 196 2.69 -2.10 -27.95
N TYR A 197 2.30 -1.46 -26.84
CA TYR A 197 3.22 -0.96 -25.83
C TYR A 197 2.67 -1.25 -24.43
N ILE A 198 3.53 -1.68 -23.53
CA ILE A 198 3.20 -1.94 -22.14
C ILE A 198 3.70 -0.78 -21.28
N ASP A 199 2.73 -0.06 -20.72
CA ASP A 199 3.00 1.09 -19.85
C ASP A 199 3.27 0.65 -18.40
N GLU A 200 2.47 -0.32 -17.91
CA GLU A 200 2.62 -0.88 -16.56
C GLU A 200 2.39 -2.39 -16.61
N PHE A 201 3.22 -3.17 -15.91
CA PHE A 201 3.07 -4.63 -15.78
C PHE A 201 3.59 -5.12 -14.43
N GLU A 202 2.69 -5.69 -13.64
CA GLU A 202 2.95 -6.20 -12.30
C GLU A 202 2.49 -7.65 -12.16
N VAL A 203 3.22 -8.41 -11.35
CA VAL A 203 2.99 -9.85 -11.12
C VAL A 203 2.62 -10.06 -9.65
N ASP A 204 1.32 -10.17 -9.36
CA ASP A 204 0.81 -10.33 -8.00
C ASP A 204 0.68 -11.82 -7.63
N GLY A 205 1.82 -12.47 -7.43
CA GLY A 205 1.88 -13.90 -7.14
C GLY A 205 2.07 -14.73 -8.41
N LYS A 206 1.67 -16.01 -8.40
CA LYS A 206 2.07 -16.94 -9.48
C LYS A 206 1.28 -16.76 -10.79
N ASN A 207 0.00 -16.42 -10.70
CA ASN A 207 -0.96 -16.48 -11.81
C ASN A 207 -1.89 -15.26 -11.83
N TYR A 208 -1.44 -14.12 -11.33
CA TYR A 208 -2.22 -12.90 -11.35
C TYR A 208 -1.34 -11.77 -11.86
N PHE A 209 -1.85 -11.06 -12.87
CA PHE A 209 -1.13 -10.00 -13.57
C PHE A 209 -1.98 -8.75 -13.55
N SER A 210 -1.38 -7.62 -13.21
CA SER A 210 -2.00 -6.30 -13.28
C SER A 210 -1.26 -5.51 -14.35
N PHE A 211 -1.97 -4.91 -15.31
CA PHE A 211 -1.31 -4.28 -16.45
C PHE A 211 -2.08 -3.10 -17.03
N LYS A 212 -1.30 -2.21 -17.65
CA LYS A 212 -1.75 -1.11 -18.50
C LYS A 212 -1.05 -1.24 -19.85
N ILE A 213 -1.80 -1.65 -20.86
CA ILE A 213 -1.28 -2.00 -22.18
C ILE A 213 -2.04 -1.20 -23.24
N PHE A 214 -1.32 -0.73 -24.25
CA PHE A 214 -1.88 -0.13 -25.45
C PHE A 214 -1.72 -1.11 -26.61
N ILE A 215 -2.82 -1.45 -27.27
CA ILE A 215 -2.83 -2.24 -28.51
C ILE A 215 -3.45 -1.35 -29.59
N GLY A 216 -2.62 -0.88 -30.53
CA GLY A 216 -3.00 0.18 -31.46
C GLY A 216 -3.44 1.45 -30.72
N ASN A 217 -4.71 1.84 -30.86
CA ASN A 217 -5.28 3.00 -30.16
C ASN A 217 -6.08 2.62 -28.91
N ARG A 218 -6.11 1.33 -28.54
CA ARG A 218 -6.89 0.81 -27.42
C ARG A 218 -6.00 0.70 -26.18
N GLY A 219 -6.23 1.58 -25.21
CA GLY A 219 -5.68 1.41 -23.86
C GLY A 219 -6.52 0.44 -23.03
N ILE A 220 -5.85 -0.51 -22.38
CA ILE A 220 -6.44 -1.53 -21.52
C ILE A 220 -5.76 -1.42 -20.17
N LEU A 221 -6.52 -1.00 -19.16
CA LEU A 221 -6.13 -1.08 -17.75
C LEU A 221 -6.95 -2.20 -17.11
N SER A 222 -6.31 -3.32 -16.78
CA SER A 222 -7.00 -4.51 -16.28
C SER A 222 -6.09 -5.39 -15.45
N SER A 223 -6.70 -6.33 -14.74
CA SER A 223 -6.04 -7.49 -14.16
C SER A 223 -6.42 -8.77 -14.90
N PHE A 224 -5.57 -9.80 -14.85
CA PHE A 224 -5.83 -11.12 -15.40
C PHE A 224 -5.42 -12.22 -14.43
N ASN A 225 -6.30 -13.21 -14.24
CA ASN A 225 -6.05 -14.39 -13.43
C ASN A 225 -5.91 -15.62 -14.35
N GLY A 226 -4.72 -16.20 -14.38
CA GLY A 226 -4.33 -17.31 -15.24
C GLY A 226 -2.82 -17.39 -15.40
N THR A 227 -2.35 -18.23 -16.30
CA THR A 227 -0.94 -18.33 -16.65
C THR A 227 -0.53 -17.20 -17.60
N PHE A 228 0.77 -16.91 -17.65
CA PHE A 228 1.31 -15.91 -18.57
C PHE A 228 1.04 -16.24 -20.05
N ASN A 229 0.99 -17.53 -20.41
CA ASN A 229 0.64 -17.97 -21.77
C ASN A 229 -0.84 -17.75 -22.10
N GLU A 230 -1.74 -17.93 -21.13
CA GLU A 230 -3.16 -17.61 -21.32
C GLU A 230 -3.36 -16.10 -21.49
N LEU A 231 -2.62 -15.28 -20.72
CA LEU A 231 -2.63 -13.83 -20.90
C LEU A 231 -2.16 -13.43 -22.31
N LYS A 232 -1.03 -13.98 -22.78
CA LYS A 232 -0.52 -13.78 -24.14
C LYS A 232 -1.59 -14.10 -25.19
N THR A 233 -2.26 -15.23 -25.04
CA THR A 233 -3.30 -15.67 -25.97
C THR A 233 -4.51 -14.73 -25.97
N ALA A 234 -4.99 -14.35 -24.79
CA ALA A 234 -6.13 -13.43 -24.65
C ALA A 234 -5.83 -12.05 -25.27
N LEU A 235 -4.62 -11.50 -25.06
CA LEU A 235 -4.24 -10.22 -25.63
C LEU A 235 -3.96 -10.30 -27.14
N ALA A 236 -3.46 -11.44 -27.64
CA ALA A 236 -3.34 -11.67 -29.08
C ALA A 236 -4.70 -11.66 -29.78
N GLU A 237 -5.76 -12.18 -29.15
CA GLU A 237 -7.13 -12.05 -29.68
C GLU A 237 -7.58 -10.60 -29.76
N VAL A 238 -7.15 -9.74 -28.81
CA VAL A 238 -7.42 -8.31 -28.89
C VAL A 238 -6.69 -7.67 -30.08
N VAL A 239 -5.42 -8.02 -30.35
CA VAL A 239 -4.70 -7.57 -31.55
C VAL A 239 -5.47 -7.93 -32.82
N ARG A 240 -5.94 -9.18 -32.93
CA ARG A 240 -6.73 -9.64 -34.07
C ARG A 240 -8.07 -8.89 -34.19
N SER A 241 -8.76 -8.68 -33.07
CA SER A 241 -10.00 -7.89 -33.07
C SER A 241 -9.78 -6.44 -33.51
N GLU A 242 -8.66 -5.81 -33.12
CA GLU A 242 -8.32 -4.48 -33.60
C GLU A 242 -7.94 -4.46 -35.09
N SER A 243 -7.42 -5.55 -35.66
CA SER A 243 -7.12 -5.63 -37.10
C SER A 243 -8.38 -5.67 -37.97
N GLU A 244 -9.49 -6.15 -37.42
CA GLU A 244 -10.81 -6.15 -38.07
C GLU A 244 -11.45 -4.76 -38.09
N ASN A 245 -11.02 -3.83 -37.22
CA ASN A 245 -11.48 -2.46 -37.19
C ASN A 245 -10.90 -1.65 -38.35
N LYS A 246 -11.55 -1.77 -39.52
CA LYS A 246 -11.10 -1.14 -40.77
C LYS A 246 -11.96 0.08 -41.14
N VAL A 247 -11.34 1.04 -41.81
CA VAL A 247 -11.99 2.12 -42.53
C VAL A 247 -11.87 1.89 -44.02
N THR A 248 -12.95 2.15 -44.76
CA THR A 248 -12.99 1.97 -46.21
C THR A 248 -12.72 3.31 -46.89
N CYS A 249 -11.75 3.37 -47.79
CA CYS A 249 -11.55 4.51 -48.66
C CYS A 249 -12.75 4.62 -49.62
N PRO A 250 -13.49 5.74 -49.63
CA PRO A 250 -14.68 5.89 -50.48
C PRO A 250 -14.33 6.01 -51.97
N PHE A 251 -13.06 6.29 -52.32
CA PHE A 251 -12.63 6.50 -53.70
C PHE A 251 -12.19 5.22 -54.41
N CYS A 252 -11.55 4.28 -53.71
CA CYS A 252 -11.05 3.03 -54.30
C CYS A 252 -11.59 1.76 -53.63
N GLY A 253 -12.38 1.88 -52.55
CA GLY A 253 -12.94 0.74 -51.83
C GLY A 253 -11.95 -0.03 -50.94
N MET A 254 -10.68 0.38 -50.90
CA MET A 254 -9.66 -0.26 -50.07
C MET A 254 -10.00 -0.16 -48.59
N LYS A 255 -9.88 -1.29 -47.86
CA LYS A 255 -10.08 -1.37 -46.41
C LYS A 255 -8.74 -1.27 -45.70
N ILE A 256 -8.58 -0.28 -44.83
CA ILE A 256 -7.35 0.01 -44.11
C ILE A 256 -7.62 -0.14 -42.62
N VAL A 257 -6.75 -0.81 -41.86
CA VAL A 257 -6.86 -0.88 -40.40
C VAL A 257 -6.89 0.54 -39.83
N ARG A 258 -7.85 0.82 -38.96
CA ARG A 258 -8.10 2.17 -38.43
C ARG A 258 -6.85 2.74 -37.75
N TYR A 259 -6.13 1.93 -36.98
CA TYR A 259 -4.86 2.32 -36.36
C TYR A 259 -3.84 2.79 -37.39
N VAL A 260 -3.63 2.02 -38.46
CA VAL A 260 -2.70 2.33 -39.55
C VAL A 260 -3.10 3.64 -40.25
N ALA A 261 -4.38 3.79 -40.59
CA ALA A 261 -4.91 5.00 -41.20
C ALA A 261 -4.74 6.25 -40.31
N MET A 262 -4.73 6.10 -38.99
CA MET A 262 -4.55 7.22 -38.06
C MET A 262 -3.09 7.58 -37.81
N ASN A 263 -2.20 6.59 -37.75
CA ASN A 263 -0.88 6.78 -37.15
C ASN A 263 0.28 6.51 -38.11
N LYS A 264 0.08 5.82 -39.24
CA LYS A 264 1.18 5.31 -40.08
C LYS A 264 1.18 5.84 -41.50
N ILE A 265 0.02 6.13 -42.07
CA ILE A 265 -0.09 6.59 -43.46
C ILE A 265 -0.85 7.91 -43.55
N LYS A 266 -0.45 8.78 -44.49
CA LYS A 266 -1.13 10.05 -44.77
C LYS A 266 -2.06 9.98 -45.97
N ASN A 267 -1.84 9.02 -46.87
CA ASN A 267 -2.60 8.85 -48.10
C ASN A 267 -2.98 7.38 -48.27
N CYS A 268 -4.15 7.14 -48.84
CA CYS A 268 -4.51 5.86 -49.41
C CYS A 268 -3.71 5.61 -50.70
N GLU A 269 -3.54 4.36 -51.09
CA GLU A 269 -2.82 3.98 -52.33
C GLU A 269 -3.39 4.64 -53.60
N CYS A 270 -4.68 4.97 -53.61
CA CYS A 270 -5.31 5.71 -54.73
C CYS A 270 -5.00 7.22 -54.76
N GLY A 271 -4.12 7.70 -53.87
CA GLY A 271 -3.74 9.11 -53.73
C GLY A 271 -4.62 9.93 -52.82
N ALA A 272 -5.78 9.41 -52.37
CA ALA A 272 -6.66 10.13 -51.46
C ALA A 272 -5.98 10.40 -50.11
N GLU A 273 -5.91 11.66 -49.70
CA GLU A 273 -5.42 12.09 -48.39
C GLU A 273 -6.35 11.61 -47.28
N ILE A 274 -5.77 11.10 -46.19
CA ILE A 274 -6.46 10.68 -44.98
C ILE A 274 -6.44 11.85 -43.99
N VAL A 275 -7.61 12.39 -43.70
CA VAL A 275 -7.79 13.54 -42.81
C VAL A 275 -8.36 13.07 -41.48
N ILE A 276 -7.62 13.36 -40.41
CA ILE A 276 -7.93 12.98 -39.04
C ILE A 276 -8.46 14.21 -38.31
N THR A 277 -9.71 14.17 -37.87
CA THR A 277 -10.35 15.31 -37.20
C THR A 277 -10.77 14.92 -35.78
N PRO A 278 -10.19 15.54 -34.73
CA PRO A 278 -10.67 15.37 -33.38
C PRO A 278 -12.03 16.06 -33.22
N TYR A 279 -12.93 15.47 -32.45
CA TYR A 279 -14.23 16.04 -32.10
C TYR A 279 -14.65 15.61 -30.70
N MET A 280 -15.43 16.45 -30.05
CA MET A 280 -15.91 16.21 -28.69
C MET A 280 -17.33 15.65 -28.72
N VAL A 281 -17.57 14.57 -27.96
CA VAL A 281 -18.89 13.99 -27.76
C VAL A 281 -19.26 14.10 -26.30
N ARG A 282 -20.39 14.72 -26.00
CA ARG A 282 -20.94 14.76 -24.64
C ARG A 282 -21.91 13.60 -24.44
N LYS A 283 -21.65 12.72 -23.47
CA LYS A 283 -22.56 11.62 -23.11
C LYS A 283 -22.66 11.54 -21.59
N ARG A 284 -23.89 11.62 -21.06
CA ARG A 284 -24.18 11.55 -19.62
C ARG A 284 -23.34 12.50 -18.76
N GLY A 285 -23.16 13.74 -19.21
CA GLY A 285 -22.39 14.75 -18.48
C GLY A 285 -20.86 14.66 -18.65
N VAL A 286 -20.33 13.59 -19.23
CA VAL A 286 -18.90 13.42 -19.52
C VAL A 286 -18.61 13.85 -20.98
N ILE A 287 -17.51 14.59 -21.18
CA ILE A 287 -17.01 14.98 -22.49
C ILE A 287 -15.93 13.98 -22.91
N TYR A 288 -16.14 13.33 -24.04
CA TYR A 288 -15.21 12.37 -24.63
C TYR A 288 -14.56 13.00 -25.86
N SER A 289 -13.23 13.02 -25.90
CA SER A 289 -12.51 13.27 -27.14
C SER A 289 -12.59 12.04 -28.03
N ARG A 290 -12.95 12.23 -29.30
CA ARG A 290 -13.01 11.19 -30.31
C ARG A 290 -12.33 11.66 -31.58
N THR A 291 -11.99 10.71 -32.44
CA THR A 291 -11.34 11.00 -33.71
C THR A 291 -12.16 10.46 -34.87
N ARG A 292 -12.37 11.30 -35.89
CA ARG A 292 -13.01 10.92 -37.15
C ARG A 292 -11.95 10.83 -38.23
N ILE A 293 -12.04 9.78 -39.05
CA ILE A 293 -11.23 9.62 -40.26
C ILE A 293 -12.10 9.99 -41.45
N SER A 294 -11.58 10.82 -42.34
CA SER A 294 -12.19 11.18 -43.61
C SER A 294 -11.15 11.10 -44.72
N PHE A 295 -11.60 11.07 -45.97
CA PHE A 295 -10.72 10.99 -47.14
C PHE A 295 -10.98 12.19 -48.05
N ARG A 296 -9.92 12.77 -48.62
CA ARG A 296 -9.99 13.86 -49.62
C ARG A 296 -9.16 13.49 -50.83
N LYS A 297 -9.59 13.89 -52.03
CA LYS A 297 -8.75 13.79 -53.22
C LYS A 297 -8.26 15.20 -53.56
N PRO A 298 -6.98 15.41 -53.92
CA PRO A 298 -6.58 16.67 -54.51
C PRO A 298 -7.39 16.86 -55.80
N ASP A 299 -8.03 18.03 -55.93
CA ASP A 299 -8.72 18.44 -57.16
C ASP A 299 -7.75 18.58 -58.34
#